data_AF-A0A352NE94-F1
#
_entry.id   AF-A0A352NE94-F1
#
_cell.length_a   1.000
_cell.length_b   1.000
_cell.length_c   1.000
_cell.angle_alpha   90.00
_cell.angle_beta   90.00
_cell.angle_gamma   90.00
#
_symmetry.space_group_name_H-M   'P 1'
#
loop_
_entity.id
_entity.type
_entity.pdbx_description
1 polymer ?
#
loop_
_entity_poly.entity_id
_entity_poly.type
_entity_poly.pdbx_seq_one_letter_code
_entity_poly.pdbx_strand_id
1 'polypeptide(L)' 'MSNIQTLPLEDIMGERFGRYSKYIIQERALPDIRDGLKPVQRRILYSMNKDG' A
#
# COMPACT_ATOMS: atom_id res chain seq x y z
N MET A 1 28.93 -14.55 14.15
CA MET A 1 27.85 -15.57 14.12
C MET A 1 26.59 -14.89 13.61
N SER A 2 25.99 -15.39 12.53
CA SER A 2 24.71 -14.88 12.03
C SER A 2 23.60 -15.31 12.99
N ASN A 3 22.96 -14.36 13.67
CA ASN A 3 21.78 -14.61 14.49
C ASN A 3 20.59 -14.90 13.57
N ILE A 4 20.38 -16.17 13.25
CA ILE A 4 19.21 -16.63 12.50
C ILE A 4 18.04 -16.72 13.48
N GLN A 5 17.01 -15.92 13.24
CA GLN A 5 15.75 -16.00 13.99
C GLN A 5 14.77 -16.89 13.24
N THR A 6 14.38 -17.99 13.87
CA THR A 6 13.30 -18.86 13.39
C THR A 6 11.97 -18.34 13.92
N LEU A 7 11.07 -17.98 13.01
CA LEU A 7 9.73 -17.51 13.32
C LEU A 7 8.70 -18.50 12.77
N PRO A 8 7.58 -18.75 13.47
CA PRO A 8 6.50 -19.60 12.96
C PRO A 8 5.93 -19.06 11.65
N LEU A 9 5.62 -19.96 10.70
CA LEU A 9 5.08 -19.58 9.39
C LEU A 9 3.76 -18.80 9.53
N GLU A 10 2.89 -19.21 10.46
CA GLU A 10 1.60 -18.59 10.71
C GLU A 10 1.74 -17.10 11.10
N ASP A 11 2.66 -16.80 12.02
CA ASP A 11 2.93 -15.43 12.47
C ASP A 11 3.44 -14.56 11.33
N ILE A 12 4.39 -15.07 10.53
CA ILE A 12 4.95 -14.35 9.38
C ILE A 12 3.87 -14.07 8.33
N MET A 13 3.04 -15.07 8.03
CA MET A 13 1.99 -14.96 7.02
C MET A 13 0.94 -13.94 7.46
N GLY A 14 0.46 -14.02 8.70
CA GLY A 14 -0.51 -13.05 9.23
C GLY A 14 0.01 -11.62 9.21
N GLU A 15 1.25 -11.39 9.69
CA GLU A 15 1.85 -10.06 9.77
C GLU A 15 2.09 -9.46 8.37
N ARG A 16 2.62 -10.25 7.43
CA ARG A 16 2.93 -9.77 6.06
C ARG A 16 1.67 -9.59 5.25
N PHE A 17 0.74 -10.53 5.32
CA PHE A 17 -0.54 -10.45 4.60
C PHE A 17 -1.40 -9.30 5.12
N GLY A 18 -1.44 -9.08 6.44
CA GLY A 18 -2.14 -7.96 7.05
C GLY A 18 -1.58 -6.61 6.61
N ARG A 19 -0.25 -6.44 6.61
CA ARG A 19 0.41 -5.22 6.10
C ARG A 19 0.12 -4.97 4.62
N TYR A 20 0.22 -6.00 3.79
CA TYR A 20 -0.08 -5.89 2.37
C TYR A 20 -1.55 -5.54 2.11
N SER A 21 -2.47 -6.25 2.76
CA SER A 21 -3.91 -6.03 2.59
C SER A 21 -4.33 -4.62 3.02
N LYS A 22 -3.82 -4.15 4.17
CA LYS A 22 -4.06 -2.78 4.63
C LYS A 22 -3.59 -1.74 3.61
N TYR A 23 -2.36 -1.89 3.08
CA TYR A 23 -1.81 -1.00 2.08
C TYR A 23 -2.63 -0.97 0.79
N ILE A 24 -3.02 -2.15 0.27
CA ILE A 24 -3.82 -2.25 -0.95
C ILE A 24 -5.19 -1.58 -0.80
N ILE A 25 -5.87 -1.80 0.32
CA ILE A 25 -7.19 -1.24 0.58
C ILE A 25 -7.12 0.29 0.65
N GLN A 26 -6.16 0.84 1.41
CA GLN A 26 -6.09 2.27 1.67
C GLN A 26 -5.48 3.07 0.52
N GLU A 27 -4.45 2.55 -0.14
CA GLU A 27 -3.62 3.35 -1.05
C GLU A 27 -3.63 2.90 -2.51
N ARG A 28 -4.44 1.90 -2.87
CA ARG A 28 -4.38 1.35 -4.23
C ARG A 28 -5.73 1.01 -4.86
N ALA A 29 -6.56 0.23 -4.18
CA ALA A 29 -7.73 -0.37 -4.79
C ALA A 29 -8.97 0.53 -4.77
N LEU A 30 -9.19 1.25 -3.67
CA LEU A 30 -10.40 2.04 -3.46
C LEU A 30 -10.21 3.51 -3.87
N PRO A 31 -11.20 4.11 -4.57
CA PRO A 31 -11.21 5.55 -4.81
C PRO A 31 -11.54 6.32 -3.52
N ASP A 32 -11.00 7.53 -3.38
CA ASP A 32 -11.41 8.44 -2.31
C ASP A 32 -12.82 8.97 -2.59
N ILE A 33 -13.68 9.03 -1.58
CA ILE A 33 -15.09 9.44 -1.74
C ILE A 33 -15.22 10.91 -2.17
N ARG A 34 -14.24 11.77 -1.85
CA ARG A 34 -14.32 13.22 -2.09
C ARG A 34 -14.09 13.59 -3.54
N ASP A 35 -13.19 12.87 -4.21
CA ASP A 35 -12.78 13.16 -5.60
C ASP A 35 -13.01 12.00 -6.57
N GLY A 36 -13.36 10.81 -6.06
CA GLY A 36 -13.56 9.60 -6.87
C GLY A 36 -12.27 9.00 -7.45
N LEU A 37 -11.09 9.52 -7.08
CA LEU A 37 -9.82 9.14 -7.69
C LEU A 37 -9.04 8.13 -6.86
N LYS A 38 -8.46 7.15 -7.54
CA LYS A 38 -7.42 6.28 -6.98
C LYS A 38 -6.11 7.05 -6.82
N PRO A 39 -5.23 6.67 -5.88
CA PRO A 39 -3.99 7.43 -5.61
C PRO A 39 -3.06 7.61 -6.82
N VAL A 40 -3.00 6.65 -7.75
CA VAL A 40 -2.21 6.78 -8.99
C VAL A 40 -2.79 7.86 -9.92
N GLN A 41 -4.12 7.95 -10.02
CA GLN A 41 -4.79 8.93 -10.88
C GLN A 41 -4.57 10.35 -10.33
N ARG A 42 -4.68 10.52 -9.00
CA ARG A 42 -4.40 11.80 -8.33
C ARG A 42 -2.96 12.28 -8.57
N ARG A 43 -1.98 11.38 -8.49
CA ARG A 43 -0.57 11.71 -8.75
C ARG A 43 -0.31 12.16 -10.18
N ILE A 44 -0.92 11.51 -11.18
CA ILE A 44 -0.80 11.90 -12.59
C ILE A 44 -1.33 13.31 -12.80
N LEU A 45 -2.56 13.59 -12.35
CA LEU A 45 -3.18 14.91 -12.51
C LEU A 45 -2.41 16.01 -11.77
N TYR A 46 -1.91 15.71 -10.57
CA TYR A 46 -1.09 16.66 -9.82
C TYR A 46 0.24 16.98 -10.52
N SER A 47 0.96 15.97 -11.03
CA SER A 47 2.21 16.20 -11.76
C SER A 47 1.98 17.04 -13.02
N MET A 48 0.94 16.69 -13.79
CA MET A 48 0.56 17.45 -14.99
C MET A 48 0.23 18.92 -14.69
N ASN A 49 -0.42 19.20 -13.54
CA ASN A 49 -0.74 20.56 -13.14
C ASN A 49 0.48 21.34 -12.61
N LYS A 50 1.45 20.64 -12.00
CA LYS A 50 2.62 21.27 -11.37
C LYS A 50 3.77 21.52 -12.37
N ASP A 51 3.93 20.64 -13.34
CA ASP A 51 5.00 20.69 -14.34
C ASP A 51 4.57 21.42 -15.64
N GLY A 52 3.29 21.81 -15.73
CA GLY A 52 2.68 22.51 -16.86
C GLY A 52 2.72 24.03 -16.76
#